data_AF-A0A0C2GDL5-F1
#
_entry.id   AF-A0A0C2GDL5-F1
#
_cell.length_a   1.000
_cell.length_b   1.000
_cell.length_c   1.000
_cell.angle_alpha   90.00
_cell.angle_beta   90.00
_cell.angle_gamma   90.00
#
_symmetry.space_group_name_H-M   'P 1'
#
loop_
_entity.id
_entity.type
_entity.pdbx_description
1 polymer ?
#
loop_
_entity_poly.entity_id
_entity_poly.type
_entity_poly.pdbx_seq_one_letter_code
_entity_poly.pdbx_strand_id
1 'polypeptide(L)'
;MWRRLPSNYSPQYINELICDTTDKNCLSGYATCGVGHRTIEVIRNDTGVLTTVALSAGSYCECRVAANSAIQSLVSGAGLGSSLPAINSTAGSN
;
A
#
# COMPACT_ATOMS: atom_id res chain seq x y z
N MET A 1 6.72 -9.01 -6.13
CA MET A 1 6.42 -10.37 -5.63
C MET A 1 5.44 -11.01 -6.58
N TRP A 2 5.62 -12.28 -6.94
CA TRP A 2 4.68 -12.97 -7.82
C TRP A 2 3.70 -13.81 -6.99
N ARG A 3 2.41 -13.53 -7.12
CA ARG A 3 1.34 -14.37 -6.56
C ARG A 3 0.84 -15.33 -7.62
N ARG A 4 0.93 -16.63 -7.34
CA ARG A 4 0.38 -17.68 -8.21
C ARG A 4 -1.07 -17.95 -7.83
N LEU A 5 -1.97 -17.75 -8.79
CA LEU A 5 -3.37 -18.13 -8.71
C LEU A 5 -3.54 -19.63 -8.98
N PRO A 6 -4.69 -20.22 -8.59
CA PRO A 6 -5.07 -21.56 -9.01
C PRO A 6 -5.04 -21.73 -10.54
N SER A 7 -4.89 -22.97 -11.03
CA SER A 7 -4.66 -23.27 -12.47
C SER A 7 -5.84 -22.95 -13.39
N ASN A 8 -7.03 -22.74 -12.83
CA ASN A 8 -8.23 -22.31 -13.55
C ASN A 8 -8.28 -20.79 -13.81
N TYR A 9 -7.23 -20.02 -13.49
CA TYR A 9 -7.16 -18.58 -13.71
C TYR A 9 -6.22 -18.19 -14.86
N SER A 10 -6.57 -17.10 -15.56
CA SER A 10 -5.74 -16.48 -16.58
C SER A 10 -5.71 -14.95 -16.43
N PRO A 11 -4.53 -14.30 -16.34
CA PRO A 11 -3.21 -14.93 -16.18
C PRO A 11 -3.07 -15.62 -14.81
N GLN A 12 -2.28 -16.71 -14.73
CA GLN A 12 -2.08 -17.43 -13.47
C GLN A 12 -1.15 -16.68 -12.50
N TYR A 13 -0.30 -15.78 -13.00
CA TYR A 13 0.67 -15.06 -12.18
C TYR A 13 0.33 -13.58 -12.16
N ILE A 14 0.17 -13.03 -10.96
CA ILE A 14 -0.02 -11.60 -10.73
C ILE A 14 1.27 -11.03 -10.14
N ASN A 15 1.73 -9.93 -10.72
CA ASN A 15 2.82 -9.16 -10.14
C ASN A 15 2.24 -8.21 -9.08
N GLU A 16 2.63 -8.41 -7.83
CA GLU A 16 2.25 -7.57 -6.70
C GLU A 16 3.45 -6.79 -6.19
N LEU A 17 3.25 -5.49 -5.95
CA LEU A 17 4.23 -4.66 -5.26
C LEU A 17 4.14 -4.91 -3.75
N ILE A 18 5.31 -5.11 -3.15
CA ILE A 18 5.48 -5.14 -1.70
C ILE A 18 6.27 -3.90 -1.33
N CYS A 19 5.80 -3.16 -0.33
CA CYS A 19 6.48 -1.99 0.17
C CYS A 19 7.58 -2.38 1.14
N ASP A 20 8.66 -1.62 1.11
CA ASP A 20 9.66 -1.69 2.17
C ASP A 20 9.02 -1.21 3.48
N THR A 21 8.94 -2.11 4.46
CA THR A 21 8.41 -1.81 5.79
C THR A 21 9.49 -1.33 6.77
N THR A 22 10.76 -1.45 6.38
CA THR A 22 11.92 -0.95 7.12
C THR A 22 12.16 0.53 6.84
N ASP A 23 11.70 1.03 5.69
CA ASP A 23 11.70 2.46 5.39
C ASP A 23 10.76 3.23 6.32
N LYS A 24 11.37 3.96 7.26
CA LYS A 24 10.69 4.87 8.20
C LYS A 24 10.81 6.33 7.76
N ASN A 25 11.39 6.64 6.61
CA ASN A 25 11.64 8.02 6.18
C ASN A 25 10.44 8.65 5.45
N CYS A 26 9.40 7.87 5.22
CA CYS A 26 8.12 8.32 4.67
C CYS A 26 7.57 9.54 5.44
N LEU A 27 7.33 10.64 4.72
CA LEU A 27 6.99 11.97 5.27
C LEU A 27 7.92 12.38 6.43
N SER A 28 9.23 12.22 6.24
CA SER A 28 10.26 12.57 7.22
C SER A 28 10.12 11.83 8.57
N GLY A 29 9.44 10.68 8.58
CA GLY A 29 9.20 9.87 9.78
C GLY A 29 7.89 10.12 10.49
N TYR A 30 7.03 11.01 9.98
CA TYR A 30 5.69 11.23 10.53
C TYR A 30 4.65 10.21 10.03
N ALA A 31 5.03 9.32 9.12
CA ALA A 31 4.13 8.40 8.45
C ALA A 31 4.73 7.01 8.28
N THR A 32 3.86 6.06 7.95
CA THR A 32 4.26 4.67 7.68
C THR A 32 3.96 4.31 6.23
N CYS A 33 4.90 3.64 5.58
CA CYS A 33 4.69 3.08 4.24
C CYS A 33 3.74 1.88 4.32
N GLY A 34 2.74 1.85 3.44
CA GLY A 34 1.77 0.76 3.34
C GLY A 34 1.48 0.39 1.89
N VAL A 35 1.11 -0.87 1.67
CA VAL A 35 0.71 -1.35 0.34
C VAL A 35 -0.67 -0.80 -0.01
N GLY A 36 -0.75 -0.13 -1.15
CA GLY A 36 -1.98 0.29 -1.81
C GLY A 36 -2.47 -0.80 -2.76
N HIS A 37 -3.77 -1.08 -2.70
CA HIS A 37 -4.41 -2.13 -3.49
C HIS A 37 -5.25 -1.53 -4.62
N ARG A 38 -5.21 -2.18 -5.78
CA ARG A 38 -6.14 -1.92 -6.88
C ARG A 38 -6.89 -3.20 -7.21
N THR A 39 -8.09 -3.01 -7.71
CA THR A 39 -8.86 -4.09 -8.32
C THR A 39 -8.30 -4.37 -9.70
N ILE A 40 -7.96 -5.62 -9.96
CA ILE A 40 -7.60 -6.15 -11.27
C ILE A 40 -8.64 -7.18 -11.69
N GLU A 41 -8.82 -7.32 -12.99
CA GLU A 41 -9.71 -8.32 -13.56
C GLU A 41 -8.89 -9.48 -14.10
N VAL A 42 -9.31 -10.69 -13.78
CA VAL A 42 -8.73 -11.93 -14.31
C VAL A 42 -9.85 -12.86 -14.77
N ILE A 43 -9.53 -13.78 -15.67
CA ILE A 43 -10.47 -14.79 -16.12
C ILE A 43 -10.36 -16.02 -15.22
N ARG A 44 -11.51 -16.58 -14.84
CA ARG A 44 -11.64 -17.85 -14.11
C ARG A 44 -12.48 -18.83 -14.92
N ASN A 45 -12.04 -20.08 -14.98
CA ASN A 45 -12.73 -21.17 -15.68
C ASN A 45 -12.97 -22.37 -14.75
N ASP A 46 -14.10 -22.39 -14.03
CA ASP A 46 -14.40 -23.45 -13.06
C ASP A 46 -15.01 -24.70 -13.69
N THR A 47 -15.83 -24.54 -14.74
CA THR A 47 -16.66 -25.61 -15.32
C THR A 47 -16.64 -25.64 -16.85
N GLY A 48 -15.66 -24.99 -17.48
CA GLY A 48 -15.63 -24.76 -18.94
C GLY A 48 -16.20 -23.41 -19.37
N VAL A 49 -16.78 -22.63 -18.44
CA VAL A 49 -17.32 -21.29 -18.69
C VAL A 49 -16.32 -20.24 -18.22
N LEU A 50 -15.91 -19.34 -19.13
CA LEU A 50 -15.02 -18.22 -18.80
C LEU A 50 -15.79 -17.11 -18.11
N THR A 51 -15.34 -16.74 -16.91
CA THR A 51 -15.94 -15.66 -16.12
C THR A 51 -14.87 -14.65 -15.73
N THR A 52 -15.19 -13.36 -15.82
CA THR A 52 -14.31 -12.29 -15.32
C THR A 52 -14.54 -12.14 -13.82
N VAL A 53 -13.45 -12.15 -13.05
CA VAL A 53 -13.48 -11.97 -11.60
C VAL A 53 -12.52 -10.86 -11.18
N ALA A 54 -13.00 -10.03 -10.24
CA ALA A 54 -12.23 -8.96 -9.63
C ALA A 54 -11.36 -9.52 -8.49
N LEU A 55 -10.06 -9.20 -8.51
CA LEU A 55 -9.11 -9.51 -7.43
C LEU A 55 -8.46 -8.21 -6.93
N SER A 56 -8.22 -8.14 -5.63
CA SER A 56 -7.38 -7.09 -5.05
C SER A 56 -5.92 -7.49 -5.16
N ALA A 57 -5.07 -6.57 -5.67
CA ALA A 57 -3.63 -6.79 -5.82
C ALA A 57 -2.84 -5.56 -5.36
N GLY A 58 -1.73 -5.80 -4.64
CA GLY A 58 -0.81 -4.75 -4.24
C GLY A 58 -0.18 -4.11 -5.48
N SER A 59 -0.41 -2.82 -5.69
CA SER A 59 -0.13 -2.15 -6.98
C SER A 59 0.64 -0.84 -6.85
N TYR A 60 0.79 -0.31 -5.63
CA TYR A 60 1.63 0.84 -5.32
C TYR A 60 1.94 0.86 -3.82
N CYS A 61 2.90 1.71 -3.44
CA CYS A 61 3.20 2.03 -2.06
C CYS A 61 2.76 3.46 -1.77
N GLU A 62 2.18 3.67 -0.59
CA GLU A 62 1.75 5.00 -0.17
C GLU A 62 2.14 5.28 1.28
N CYS A 63 2.35 6.57 1.54
CA CYS A 63 2.60 7.10 2.87
C CYS A 63 1.28 7.37 3.59
N ARG A 64 1.02 6.64 4.67
CA ARG A 64 -0.18 6.82 5.49
C ARG A 64 0.17 7.46 6.82
N VAL A 65 -0.52 8.54 7.15
CA VAL A 65 -0.44 9.18 8.47
C VAL A 65 -1.46 8.57 9.41
N ALA A 66 -1.12 8.45 10.70
CA ALA A 66 -2.09 8.00 11.68
C ALA A 66 -3.22 9.04 11.83
N ALA A 67 -4.45 8.56 12.02
CA ALA A 67 -5.57 9.42 12.38
C ALA A 67 -5.26 10.13 13.71
N ASN A 68 -5.59 11.42 13.76
CA ASN A 68 -5.30 12.36 14.83
C ASN A 68 -3.79 12.60 15.09
N SER A 69 -2.91 12.25 14.15
CA SER A 69 -1.49 12.61 14.24
C SER A 69 -1.26 14.11 13.99
N ALA A 70 -0.13 14.62 14.48
CA ALA A 70 0.24 16.03 14.34
C ALA A 70 0.32 16.53 12.89
N ILE A 71 0.50 15.64 11.90
CA ILE A 71 0.63 15.99 10.48
C ILE A 71 -0.67 15.76 9.69
N GLN A 72 -1.75 15.25 10.31
CA GLN A 72 -2.97 14.90 9.58
C GLN A 72 -3.55 16.09 8.83
N SER A 73 -3.62 17.27 9.47
CA SER A 73 -4.17 18.49 8.86
C SER A 73 -3.34 18.97 7.67
N LEU A 74 -2.03 18.73 7.69
CA LEU A 74 -1.14 19.06 6.57
C LEU A 74 -1.45 18.17 5.36
N VAL A 75 -1.60 16.86 5.58
CA VAL A 75 -1.88 15.90 4.49
C VAL A 75 -3.30 16.07 3.95
N SER A 76 -4.26 16.49 4.77
CA SER A 76 -5.62 16.82 4.34
C SER A 76 -5.75 18.22 3.73
N GLY A 77 -4.65 18.99 3.61
CA GLY A 77 -4.64 20.31 2.99
C GLY A 77 -5.18 21.46 3.85
N ALA A 78 -5.45 21.22 5.14
CA ALA A 78 -5.87 22.25 6.09
C ALA A 78 -4.70 23.07 6.66
N GLY A 79 -3.46 22.67 6.38
CA GLY A 79 -2.24 23.32 6.87
C GLY A 79 -1.93 23.01 8.33
N LEU A 80 -1.00 23.75 8.92
CA LEU A 80 -0.58 23.60 10.31
C LEU A 80 -0.93 24.86 11.11
N GLY A 81 -1.51 24.68 12.31
CA GLY A 81 -1.73 25.76 13.27
C GLY A 81 -0.53 26.05 14.18
N SER A 82 0.48 25.17 14.19
CA SER A 82 1.67 25.25 15.02
C SER A 82 2.82 24.43 14.43
N SER A 83 4.03 24.55 14.99
CA SER A 83 5.17 23.68 14.64
C SER A 83 4.89 22.21 14.95
N LEU A 84 5.46 21.31 14.15
CA LEU A 84 5.37 19.87 14.35
C LEU A 84 6.24 19.42 15.54
N PRO A 85 5.79 18.40 16.31
CA PRO A 85 6.60 17.83 17.38
C PRO A 85 7.80 17.07 16.82
N ALA A 86 8.97 17.22 17.44
CA ALA A 86 10.17 16.51 17.00
C ALA A 86 9.96 14.99 17.04
N ILE A 87 10.32 14.31 15.96
CA ILE A 87 10.40 12.85 15.93
C ILE A 87 11.70 12.48 16.65
N ASN A 88 11.60 11.63 17.68
CA ASN A 88 12.78 11.15 18.37
C ASN A 88 13.48 10.11 17.46
N SER A 89 14.44 10.57 16.66
CA SER A 89 15.17 9.78 15.65
C SER A 89 16.21 8.84 16.27
N THR A 90 15.82 8.00 17.24
CA THR A 90 16.71 6.97 17.81
C THR A 90 16.54 5.59 17.16
N ALA A 91 15.78 5.47 16.07
CA ALA A 91 15.65 4.23 15.31
C ALA A 91 15.73 4.53 13.80
N GLY A 92 16.93 4.49 13.21
CA GLY A 92 17.05 4.71 11.76
C GLY A 92 18.44 4.85 11.14
N SER A 93 19.52 4.39 11.78
CA SER A 93 20.76 4.08 11.07
C SER A 93 21.06 2.60 11.23
N ASN A 94 20.86 1.85 10.15
CA ASN A 94 21.62 0.67 9.77
C ASN A 94 21.62 0.60 8.25
#